data_AF-A0A3B9PKG9-F1
#
_entry.id   AF-A0A3B9PKG9-F1
#
_cell.length_a   1.000
_cell.length_b   1.000
_cell.length_c   1.000
_cell.angle_alpha   90.00
_cell.angle_beta   90.00
_cell.angle_gamma   90.00
#
_symmetry.space_group_name_H-M   'P 1'
#
loop_
_entity.id
_entity.type
_entity.pdbx_description
1 polymer ?
#
loop_
_entity_poly.entity_id
_entity_poly.type
_entity_poly.pdbx_seq_one_letter_code
_entity_poly.pdbx_strand_id
1 'polypeptide(L)' 'MNLTIYGIKNCDTMKKTFAWFDDAGAGYNFHDYKKSGIDAETLADWCERLGWEALVNKRGTTWRKLPPEQQ' A
#
# COMPACT_ATOMS: atom_id res chain seq x y z
N MET A 1 -16.47 3.79 -12.32
CA MET A 1 -15.86 3.13 -11.14
C MET A 1 -14.36 3.40 -11.23
N ASN A 2 -13.83 4.25 -10.35
CA ASN A 2 -12.41 4.60 -10.36
C ASN A 2 -11.65 3.64 -9.45
N LEU A 3 -10.82 2.77 -10.04
CA LEU A 3 -9.94 1.90 -9.29
C LEU A 3 -8.74 2.72 -8.80
N THR A 4 -8.44 2.65 -7.51
CA THR A 4 -7.29 3.35 -6.91
C THR A 4 -6.28 2.30 -6.43
N ILE A 5 -5.06 2.41 -6.91
CA ILE A 5 -3.93 1.60 -6.49
C ILE A 5 -3.15 2.41 -5.47
N TYR A 6 -3.01 1.87 -4.26
CA TYR A 6 -2.26 2.51 -3.19
C TYR A 6 -0.87 1.87 -3.08
N GLY A 7 0.17 2.69 -2.96
CA GLY A 7 1.53 2.17 -2.86
C GLY A 7 2.60 3.25 -2.86
N ILE A 8 3.82 2.83 -3.20
CA ILE A 8 4.95 3.74 -3.42
C ILE A 8 5.47 3.56 -4.84
N LYS A 9 5.84 4.67 -5.50
CA LYS A 9 6.29 4.60 -6.90
C LYS A 9 7.53 3.73 -7.10
N ASN A 10 8.43 3.70 -6.11
CA ASN A 10 9.68 2.93 -6.17
C ASN A 10 9.54 1.53 -5.53
N CYS A 11 8.60 0.74 -6.04
CA CYS A 11 8.40 -0.66 -5.67
C CYS A 11 8.21 -1.51 -6.93
N ASP A 12 8.93 -2.63 -7.02
CA ASP A 12 8.86 -3.48 -8.22
C ASP A 12 7.49 -4.13 -8.40
N THR A 13 6.79 -4.45 -7.29
CA THR A 13 5.40 -4.93 -7.35
C THR A 13 4.50 -3.87 -7.98
N MET A 14 4.64 -2.59 -7.59
CA MET A 14 3.82 -1.51 -8.14
C MET A 14 4.07 -1.31 -9.64
N LYS A 15 5.33 -1.38 -10.09
CA LYS A 15 5.66 -1.32 -11.52
C LYS A 15 4.99 -2.44 -12.31
N LYS A 16 4.98 -3.67 -11.77
CA LYS A 16 4.27 -4.81 -12.40
C LYS A 16 2.76 -4.59 -12.43
N THR A 17 2.19 -4.05 -11.36
CA THR A 17 0.76 -3.74 -11.29
C THR A 17 0.40 -2.68 -12.34
N PHE A 18 1.15 -1.59 -12.46
CA PHE A 18 0.92 -0.57 -13.49
C PHE A 18 0.98 -1.15 -14.89
N ALA A 19 2.03 -1.93 -15.20
CA ALA A 19 2.17 -2.58 -16.49
C ALA A 19 0.98 -3.52 -16.80
N TRP A 20 0.46 -4.23 -15.81
CA TRP A 20 -0.71 -5.10 -15.98
C TRP A 20 -1.99 -4.32 -16.27
N PHE A 21 -2.22 -3.20 -15.57
CA PHE A 21 -3.37 -2.34 -15.83
C PHE A 21 -3.27 -1.61 -17.17
N ASP A 22 -2.06 -1.14 -17.52
CA ASP A 22 -1.78 -0.49 -18.81
C ASP A 22 -2.01 -1.48 -19.97
N ASP A 23 -1.57 -2.73 -19.83
CA ASP A 23 -1.79 -3.82 -20.81
C ASP A 23 -3.28 -4.18 -20.95
N ALA A 24 -4.01 -4.19 -19.83
CA ALA A 24 -5.45 -4.41 -19.82
C ALA A 24 -6.26 -3.21 -20.35
N GLY A 25 -5.62 -2.05 -20.61
CA GLY A 25 -6.31 -0.81 -20.97
C GLY A 25 -7.26 -0.30 -19.88
N ALA A 26 -7.05 -0.71 -18.62
CA ALA A 26 -7.92 -0.39 -17.51
C ALA A 26 -7.42 0.87 -16.79
N GLY A 27 -8.26 1.91 -16.74
CA GLY A 27 -7.92 3.15 -16.05
C GLY A 27 -7.81 2.95 -14.53
N TYR A 28 -6.71 3.45 -13.94
CA TYR A 28 -6.48 3.45 -12.51
C TYR A 28 -5.96 4.81 -12.03
N ASN A 29 -6.23 5.12 -10.77
CA ASN A 29 -5.60 6.21 -10.05
C ASN A 29 -4.48 5.64 -9.17
N PHE A 30 -3.34 6.30 -9.13
CA PHE A 30 -2.26 5.89 -8.25
C PHE A 30 -2.14 6.86 -7.07
N HIS A 31 -2.29 6.32 -5.86
CA HIS A 31 -2.08 7.04 -4.59
C HIS A 31 -0.70 6.71 -4.02
N ASP A 32 0.19 7.70 -4.01
CA ASP A 32 1.56 7.55 -3.53
C ASP A 32 1.65 7.92 -2.04
N TYR A 33 1.89 6.91 -1.18
CA TYR A 33 2.03 7.12 0.26
C TYR A 33 3.17 8.08 0.62
N LYS A 34 4.24 8.16 -0.19
CA LYS A 34 5.36 9.08 0.09
C LYS A 34 5.03 10.54 -0.19
N LYS A 35 4.06 10.80 -1.07
CA LYS A 35 3.70 12.17 -1.47
C LYS A 35 2.46 12.66 -0.74
N SER A 36 1.44 11.81 -0.70
CA SER A 36 0.11 12.16 -0.21
C SER A 36 -0.16 11.63 1.19
N GLY A 37 0.72 10.78 1.73
CA GLY A 37 0.45 10.06 2.97
C GLY A 37 -0.74 9.11 2.83
N ILE A 38 -1.36 8.76 3.95
CA ILE A 38 -2.67 8.09 4.00
C ILE A 38 -3.40 8.64 5.23
N ASP A 39 -4.70 8.86 5.12
CA ASP A 39 -5.50 9.34 6.24
C ASP A 39 -5.81 8.21 7.25
N ALA A 40 -6.07 8.61 8.49
CA ALA A 40 -6.32 7.67 9.57
C ALA A 40 -7.65 6.93 9.42
N GLU A 41 -8.66 7.53 8.77
CA GLU A 41 -9.97 6.92 8.57
C GLU A 41 -9.88 5.72 7.62
N THR A 42 -9.17 5.89 6.50
CA THR A 42 -8.90 4.81 5.54
C THR A 42 -8.10 3.68 6.17
N LEU A 43 -7.09 4.00 6.99
CA LEU A 43 -6.34 2.98 7.72
C LEU A 43 -7.22 2.24 8.73
N ALA A 44 -8.11 2.94 9.43
CA ALA A 44 -9.04 2.33 10.37
C ALA A 44 -9.99 1.35 9.67
N ASP A 45 -10.58 1.73 8.53
CA ASP A 45 -11.42 0.83 7.70
C ASP A 45 -10.65 -0.43 7.29
N TRP A 46 -9.43 -0.28 6.79
CA TRP A 46 -8.64 -1.44 6.35
C TRP A 46 -8.23 -2.34 7.51
N CYS A 47 -7.89 -1.75 8.66
CA CYS A 47 -7.57 -2.48 9.89
C CYS A 47 -8.79 -3.25 10.39
N GLU A 48 -9.99 -2.68 10.33
CA GLU A 48 -11.22 -3.36 10.73
C GLU A 48 -11.52 -4.56 9.81
N ARG A 49 -11.26 -4.41 8.50
CA ARG A 49 -11.61 -5.42 7.50
C ARG A 49 -10.60 -6.56 7.37
N LEU A 50 -9.31 -6.27 7.50
CA LEU A 50 -8.22 -7.22 7.23
C LEU A 50 -7.31 -7.47 8.44
N GLY A 51 -7.41 -6.64 9.48
CA GLY A 51 -6.43 -6.59 10.56
C GLY A 51 -5.19 -5.79 10.18
N TRP A 52 -4.66 -5.04 11.14
CA TRP A 52 -3.48 -4.18 10.93
C TRP A 52 -2.23 -4.97 10.50
N GLU A 53 -2.10 -6.23 10.94
CA GLU A 53 -0.96 -7.09 10.63
C GLU A 53 -0.84 -7.42 9.12
N ALA A 54 -1.96 -7.43 8.41
CA ALA A 54 -2.00 -7.66 6.96
C ALA A 54 -1.56 -6.41 6.17
N LEU A 55 -1.74 -5.22 6.75
CA LEU A 55 -1.38 -3.93 6.14
C LEU A 55 0.11 -3.63 6.28
N VAL A 56 0.76 -4.20 7.30
CA VAL A 56 2.17 -3.97 7.60
C VAL A 56 3.04 -5.09 7.03
N ASN A 57 4.06 -4.72 6.25
CA ASN A 57 5.06 -5.68 5.81
C ASN A 57 6.01 -6.06 6.97
N LYS A 58 5.62 -7.07 7.76
CA LYS A 58 6.43 -7.62 8.87
C LYS A 58 7.77 -8.22 8.43
N ARG A 59 7.94 -8.52 7.13
CA ARG A 59 9.22 -8.98 6.56
C ARG A 59 10.10 -7.82 6.08
N GLY A 60 9.58 -6.59 6.10
CA GLY A 60 10.29 -5.39 5.68
C GLY A 60 11.37 -4.98 6.66
N THR A 61 12.37 -4.25 6.18
CA THR A 61 13.45 -3.71 7.01
C THR A 61 12.94 -2.66 7.99
N THR A 62 11.91 -1.89 7.63
CA THR A 62 11.27 -0.91 8.52
C THR A 62 10.71 -1.59 9.76
N TRP A 63 9.98 -2.70 9.60
CA TRP A 63 9.42 -3.47 10.71
C TRP A 63 10.52 -4.05 11.59
N ARG A 64 11.51 -4.70 11.00
CA ARG A 64 12.63 -5.32 11.75
C ARG A 64 13.50 -4.31 12.52
N LYS A 65 13.45 -3.03 12.15
CA LYS A 65 14.16 -1.95 12.86
C LYS A 65 13.38 -1.42 14.06
N LEU A 66 12.10 -1.76 14.19
CA LEU A 66 11.32 -1.40 15.38
C LEU A 66 11.82 -2.20 16.59
N PRO A 67 11.82 -1.60 17.79
CA PRO A 67 12.10 -2.34 19.02
C PRO A 67 11.04 -3.43 19.23
N PRO A 68 11.35 -4.52 19.96
CA PRO A 68 10.44 -5.64 20.17
C PRO A 68 9.09 -5.25 20.79
N GLU A 69 9.05 -4.18 21.57
CA GLU A 69 7.82 -3.63 22.16
C GLU A 69 6.90 -2.90 21.16
N GLN A 70 7.42 -2.58 19.97
CA GLN A 70 6.70 -1.92 18.87
C GLN A 70 6.48 -2.83 17.66
N GLN A 71 6.94 -4.09 17.73
CA GLN A 71 6.61 -5.16 16.79
C GLN A 71 5.41 -5.94 17.34
#